data_AF-A0A7X9GDD8-F1
#
_entry.id   AF-A0A7X9GDD8-F1
#
_cell.length_a   1.000
_cell.length_b   1.000
_cell.length_c   1.000
_cell.angle_alpha   90.00
_cell.angle_beta   90.00
_cell.angle_gamma   90.00
#
_symmetry.space_group_name_H-M   'P 1'
#
loop_
_entity.id
_entity.type
_entity.pdbx_description
1 polymer ?
#
loop_
_entity_poly.entity_id
_entity_poly.type
_entity_poly.pdbx_seq_one_letter_code
_entity_poly.pdbx_strand_id
1 'polypeptide(L)'
;MKNDLWYAGEGFWVVYCEDAGIITEFKKIKALQESAVYFHYRGKGKHASQFKFQQGEPLERGKCLLSYVCARLHFDFSAALELYRNNDSTPYLEKYPVGFYQLELFPEYYLAKPAKTRSRQ
;
A
#
# COMPACT_ATOMS: atom_id res chain seq x y z
N MET A 1 -5.82 -11.04 4.17
CA MET A 1 -6.33 -9.79 4.75
C MET A 1 -7.32 -9.21 3.74
N LYS A 2 -7.94 -8.07 4.04
CA LYS A 2 -8.90 -7.41 3.13
C LYS A 2 -8.12 -6.36 2.32
N ASN A 3 -8.44 -6.18 1.04
CA ASN A 3 -7.86 -5.10 0.22
C ASN A 3 -8.04 -3.75 0.92
N ASP A 4 -7.12 -2.81 0.70
CA ASP A 4 -7.13 -1.51 1.39
C ASP A 4 -6.78 -0.37 0.42
N LEU A 5 -7.28 0.84 0.70
CA LEU A 5 -7.12 2.04 -0.12
C LEU A 5 -6.97 3.25 0.78
N TRP A 6 -5.94 4.07 0.53
CA TRP A 6 -5.74 5.32 1.26
C TRP A 6 -5.26 6.44 0.35
N TYR A 7 -5.58 7.67 0.78
CA TYR A 7 -5.09 8.88 0.16
C TYR A 7 -3.73 9.25 0.74
N ALA A 8 -2.75 9.52 -0.13
CA ALA A 8 -1.37 9.82 0.24
C ALA A 8 -1.05 11.33 0.17
N GLY A 9 -2.04 12.18 -0.11
CA GLY A 9 -1.87 13.62 -0.30
C GLY A 9 -1.51 14.00 -1.74
N GLU A 10 -1.65 15.29 -2.07
CA GLU A 10 -1.24 15.87 -3.38
C GLU A 10 -1.81 15.15 -4.62
N GLY A 11 -3.01 14.57 -4.51
CA GLY A 11 -3.65 13.80 -5.58
C GLY A 11 -3.09 12.38 -5.75
N PHE A 12 -2.25 11.88 -4.84
CA PHE A 12 -1.76 10.51 -4.87
C PHE A 12 -2.62 9.56 -4.04
N TRP A 13 -2.82 8.37 -4.58
CA TRP A 13 -3.53 7.27 -3.95
C TRP A 13 -2.64 6.05 -3.87
N VAL A 14 -2.87 5.23 -2.86
CA VAL A 14 -2.19 3.96 -2.70
C VAL A 14 -3.22 2.89 -2.41
N VAL A 15 -3.09 1.76 -3.09
CA VAL A 15 -3.98 0.62 -2.98
C VAL A 15 -3.20 -0.66 -2.71
N TYR A 16 -3.70 -1.45 -1.77
CA TYR A 16 -3.20 -2.78 -1.43
C TYR A 16 -4.18 -3.84 -1.93
N CYS A 17 -3.67 -4.83 -2.67
CA CYS A 17 -4.46 -5.90 -3.27
C CYS A 17 -3.79 -7.27 -3.07
N GLU A 18 -4.57 -8.27 -2.66
CA GLU A 18 -4.14 -9.68 -2.55
C GLU A 18 -4.63 -10.56 -3.72
N ASP A 19 -5.56 -10.07 -4.53
CA ASP A 19 -6.13 -10.84 -5.65
C ASP A 19 -5.15 -10.90 -6.83
N ALA A 20 -4.67 -12.11 -7.15
CA ALA A 20 -3.68 -12.32 -8.21
C ALA A 20 -4.17 -11.90 -9.62
N GLY A 21 -5.47 -12.03 -9.89
CA GLY A 21 -6.08 -11.61 -11.15
C GLY A 21 -6.07 -10.08 -11.28
N ILE A 22 -6.50 -9.39 -10.21
CA ILE A 22 -6.51 -7.93 -10.17
C ILE A 22 -5.07 -7.37 -10.17
N ILE A 23 -4.12 -8.00 -9.47
CA ILE A 23 -2.71 -7.60 -9.51
C ILE A 23 -2.18 -7.68 -10.94
N THR A 24 -2.47 -8.77 -11.65
CA THR A 24 -2.04 -8.95 -13.04
C THR A 24 -2.68 -7.92 -13.98
N GLU A 25 -3.93 -7.57 -13.74
CA GLU A 25 -4.65 -6.50 -14.45
C GLU A 25 -4.02 -5.13 -14.18
N PHE A 26 -3.79 -4.79 -12.92
CA PHE A 26 -3.23 -3.50 -12.50
C PHE A 26 -1.81 -3.29 -13.05
N LYS A 27 -0.98 -4.34 -13.10
CA LYS A 27 0.35 -4.28 -13.74
C LYS A 27 0.33 -3.89 -15.22
N LYS A 28 -0.80 -4.03 -15.90
CA LYS A 28 -0.95 -3.63 -17.32
C LYS A 28 -1.33 -2.15 -17.47
N ILE A 29 -1.71 -1.48 -16.39
CA ILE A 29 -2.17 -0.10 -16.41
C ILE A 29 -0.97 0.81 -16.07
N LYS A 30 -0.44 1.52 -17.07
CA LYS A 30 0.76 2.36 -16.93
C LYS A 30 0.67 3.40 -15.80
N ALA A 31 -0.53 3.88 -15.49
CA ALA A 31 -0.76 4.86 -14.43
C ALA A 31 -0.74 4.27 -13.00
N LEU A 32 -0.85 2.94 -12.86
CA LEU A 32 -0.71 2.21 -11.60
C LEU A 32 0.71 1.69 -11.48
N GLN A 33 1.52 2.33 -10.63
CA GLN A 33 2.90 1.92 -10.38
C GLN A 33 2.95 0.96 -9.20
N GLU A 34 3.44 -0.25 -9.40
CA GLU A 34 3.68 -1.18 -8.29
C GLU A 34 4.80 -0.63 -7.39
N SER A 35 4.47 -0.30 -6.14
CA SER A 35 5.40 0.30 -5.17
C SER A 35 6.01 -0.72 -4.22
N ALA A 36 5.27 -1.80 -3.92
CA ALA A 36 5.75 -2.87 -3.04
C ALA A 36 5.07 -4.21 -3.35
N VAL A 37 5.77 -5.28 -3.03
CA VAL A 37 5.32 -6.66 -3.15
C VAL A 37 5.50 -7.37 -1.81
N TYR A 38 4.49 -8.12 -1.38
CA TYR A 38 4.49 -8.85 -0.12
C TYR A 38 4.24 -10.34 -0.35
N PHE A 39 4.95 -11.18 0.39
CA PHE A 39 4.82 -12.64 0.33
C PHE A 39 4.36 -13.20 1.67
N HIS A 40 3.19 -13.84 1.71
CA HIS A 40 2.71 -14.53 2.90
C HIS A 40 3.28 -15.94 2.99
N TYR A 41 4.33 -16.10 3.79
CA TYR A 41 5.01 -17.40 3.99
C TYR A 41 4.07 -18.49 4.54
N ARG A 42 3.18 -18.13 5.47
CA ARG A 42 2.17 -19.06 6.05
C ARG A 42 0.93 -19.28 5.16
N GLY A 43 0.75 -18.46 4.11
CA GLY A 43 -0.42 -18.47 3.24
C GLY A 43 -0.25 -19.26 1.94
N LYS A 44 0.68 -20.23 1.89
CA LYS A 44 1.08 -20.95 0.66
C LYS A 44 1.64 -20.03 -0.44
N GLY A 45 2.35 -18.97 -0.07
CA GLY A 45 2.94 -18.05 -1.05
C GLY A 45 1.94 -17.06 -1.67
N LYS A 46 0.79 -16.81 -1.02
CA LYS A 46 -0.10 -15.71 -1.41
C LYS A 46 0.69 -14.41 -1.51
N HIS A 47 0.61 -13.79 -2.68
CA HIS A 47 1.31 -12.57 -3.05
C HIS A 47 0.33 -11.40 -2.99
N ALA A 48 0.74 -10.33 -2.35
CA ALA A 48 0.01 -9.07 -2.37
C ALA A 48 0.88 -7.99 -3.01
N SER A 49 0.24 -7.06 -3.70
CA SER A 49 0.92 -5.90 -4.28
C SER A 49 0.32 -4.62 -3.76
N GLN A 50 1.18 -3.64 -3.57
CA GLN A 50 0.78 -2.25 -3.38
C GLN A 50 1.02 -1.49 -4.69
N PHE A 51 0.04 -0.69 -5.09
CA PHE A 51 0.15 0.20 -6.24
C PHE A 51 -0.06 1.64 -5.80
N LYS A 52 0.75 2.55 -6.35
CA LYS A 52 0.61 4.00 -6.22
C LYS A 52 0.16 4.57 -7.56
N PHE A 53 -0.76 5.54 -7.53
CA PHE A 53 -1.18 6.26 -8.72
C PHE A 53 -1.54 7.70 -8.40
N GLN A 54 -1.46 8.56 -9.41
CA GLN A 54 -1.87 9.96 -9.32
C GLN A 54 -3.26 10.11 -9.92
N GLN A 55 -4.19 10.59 -9.12
CA GLN A 55 -5.53 10.99 -9.53
C GLN A 55 -6.02 12.07 -8.57
N GLY A 56 -5.78 13.33 -8.94
CA GLY A 56 -6.49 14.47 -8.37
C GLY A 56 -7.83 14.68 -9.08
N GLU A 57 -8.20 15.93 -9.29
CA GLU A 57 -9.41 16.28 -10.01
C GLU A 57 -9.29 16.07 -11.54
N PRO A 58 -10.41 15.79 -12.24
CA PRO A 58 -11.77 15.57 -11.71
C PRO A 58 -11.96 14.17 -11.12
N LEU A 59 -12.62 14.10 -9.96
CA LEU A 59 -12.96 12.85 -9.26
C LEU A 59 -14.42 12.43 -9.53
N GLU A 60 -14.71 12.11 -10.78
CA GLU A 60 -16.03 11.68 -11.23
C GLU A 60 -16.15 10.15 -11.32
N ARG A 61 -17.25 9.61 -10.80
CA ARG A 61 -17.53 8.17 -10.86
C ARG A 61 -17.60 7.71 -12.33
N GLY A 62 -16.92 6.62 -12.64
CA GLY A 62 -16.82 6.04 -13.98
C GLY A 62 -15.86 6.76 -14.93
N LYS A 63 -15.24 7.87 -14.52
CA LYS A 63 -14.39 8.70 -15.40
C LYS A 63 -12.98 8.92 -14.87
N CYS A 64 -12.63 8.38 -13.70
CA CYS A 64 -11.30 8.53 -13.12
C CYS A 64 -10.72 7.17 -12.70
N LEU A 65 -9.38 7.12 -12.60
CA LEU A 65 -8.67 5.90 -12.22
C LEU A 65 -9.06 5.43 -10.81
N LEU A 66 -9.30 6.37 -9.88
CA LEU A 66 -9.81 6.06 -8.55
C LEU A 66 -11.15 5.32 -8.61
N SER A 67 -12.08 5.76 -9.45
CA SER A 67 -13.38 5.10 -9.61
C SER A 67 -13.24 3.70 -10.20
N TYR A 68 -12.29 3.50 -11.13
CA TYR A 68 -12.00 2.19 -11.67
C TYR A 68 -11.41 1.26 -10.60
N VAL A 69 -10.42 1.71 -9.84
CA VAL A 69 -9.82 0.95 -8.73
C VAL A 69 -10.88 0.57 -7.69
N CYS A 70 -11.75 1.51 -7.31
CA CYS A 70 -12.85 1.23 -6.38
C CYS A 70 -13.81 0.17 -6.93
N ALA A 71 -14.17 0.24 -8.21
CA ALA A 71 -15.05 -0.75 -8.83
C ALA A 71 -14.43 -2.15 -8.87
N ARG A 72 -13.14 -2.26 -9.24
CA ARG A 72 -12.44 -3.56 -9.33
C ARG A 72 -12.24 -4.22 -7.97
N LEU A 73 -12.00 -3.43 -6.91
CA LEU A 73 -11.74 -3.93 -5.56
C LEU A 73 -12.96 -3.89 -4.64
N HIS A 74 -14.12 -3.51 -5.18
CA HIS A 74 -15.39 -3.37 -4.44
C HIS A 74 -15.31 -2.38 -3.26
N PHE A 75 -14.57 -1.28 -3.44
CA PHE A 75 -14.59 -0.17 -2.49
C PHE A 75 -15.76 0.77 -2.77
N ASP A 76 -16.26 1.41 -1.71
CA ASP A 76 -17.19 2.51 -1.84
C ASP A 76 -16.46 3.77 -2.32
N PHE A 77 -16.68 4.13 -3.59
CA PHE A 77 -16.10 5.32 -4.18
C PHE A 77 -16.48 6.60 -3.43
N SER A 78 -17.69 6.70 -2.86
CA SER A 78 -18.09 7.87 -2.08
C SER A 78 -17.26 7.99 -0.80
N ALA A 79 -17.01 6.88 -0.10
CA ALA A 79 -16.13 6.85 1.06
C ALA A 79 -14.68 7.19 0.70
N ALA A 80 -14.20 6.76 -0.48
CA ALA A 80 -12.90 7.17 -0.98
C ALA A 80 -12.81 8.69 -1.20
N LEU A 81 -13.84 9.32 -1.77
CA LEU A 81 -13.87 10.79 -1.93
C LEU A 81 -13.82 11.52 -0.59
N GLU A 82 -14.42 10.96 0.46
CA GLU A 82 -14.34 11.54 1.81
C GLU A 82 -12.90 11.51 2.35
N LEU A 83 -12.07 10.52 2.00
CA LEU A 83 -10.64 10.52 2.36
C LEU A 83 -9.87 11.68 1.68
N TYR A 84 -10.25 12.02 0.44
CA TYR A 84 -9.65 13.14 -0.28
C TYR A 84 -10.11 14.49 0.28
N ARG A 85 -11.39 14.62 0.64
CA ARG A 85 -12.00 15.86 1.15
C ARG A 85 -11.58 16.16 2.59
N ASN A 86 -11.56 15.14 3.43
CA ASN A 86 -11.25 15.27 4.85
C ASN A 86 -9.74 15.15 5.12
N ASN A 87 -8.90 15.58 4.17
CA ASN A 87 -7.45 15.47 4.21
C ASN A 87 -6.77 16.40 5.26
N ASP A 88 -7.41 16.56 6.43
CA ASP A 88 -6.78 16.85 7.73
C ASP A 88 -6.04 15.62 8.28
N SER A 89 -6.03 14.50 7.55
CA SER A 89 -5.19 13.36 7.87
C SER A 89 -3.73 13.76 7.76
N THR A 90 -3.07 13.85 8.92
CA THR A 90 -1.61 13.87 9.08
C THR A 90 -0.99 13.00 7.97
N PRO A 91 -0.22 13.58 7.03
CA PRO A 91 0.39 12.85 5.92
C PRO A 91 0.91 11.51 6.37
N TYR A 92 0.77 10.46 5.57
CA TYR A 92 1.21 9.11 5.98
C TYR A 92 2.66 9.11 6.51
N LEU A 93 3.52 9.96 5.95
CA LEU A 93 4.90 10.18 6.42
C LEU A 93 5.01 10.92 7.76
N GLU A 94 4.06 11.78 8.11
CA GLU A 94 4.00 12.41 9.43
C GLU A 94 3.40 11.46 10.48
N LYS A 95 2.44 10.62 10.08
CA LYS A 95 1.83 9.59 10.95
C LYS A 95 2.74 8.37 11.13
N TYR A 96 3.54 8.06 10.12
CA TYR A 96 4.52 6.96 10.07
C TYR A 96 5.85 7.50 9.51
N PRO A 97 6.62 8.27 10.31
CA PRO A 97 7.91 8.80 9.89
C PRO A 97 8.83 7.69 9.41
N VAL A 98 9.52 7.98 8.29
CA VAL A 98 10.47 7.10 7.61
C VAL A 98 11.47 6.58 8.65
N GLY A 99 11.27 5.33 9.06
CA GLY A 99 11.89 4.77 10.26
C GLY A 99 11.09 3.62 10.86
N PHE A 100 9.79 3.52 10.56
CA PHE A 100 9.05 2.30 10.85
C PHE A 100 9.39 1.23 9.82
N TYR A 101 10.34 0.37 10.20
CA TYR A 101 10.33 -1.01 9.77
C TYR A 101 8.87 -1.47 9.78
N GLN A 102 8.36 -1.91 8.63
CA GLN A 102 7.20 -2.78 8.60
C GLN A 102 7.49 -3.84 9.66
N LEU A 103 6.68 -3.89 10.72
CA LEU A 103 6.79 -4.93 11.75
C LEU A 103 6.92 -6.23 10.99
N GLU A 104 8.12 -6.80 10.97
CA GLU A 104 8.31 -8.14 10.48
C GLU A 104 7.28 -8.95 11.24
N LEU A 105 6.41 -9.63 10.50
CA LEU A 105 5.33 -10.46 11.02
C LEU A 105 5.84 -11.66 11.84
N PHE A 106 7.08 -11.59 12.34
CA PHE A 106 7.84 -12.64 13.01
C PHE A 106 8.80 -12.01 14.06
N PRO A 107 8.48 -12.09 15.36
CA PRO A 107 9.34 -11.58 16.43
C PRO A 107 10.64 -12.39 16.64
N GLU A 108 10.83 -13.49 15.93
CA GLU A 108 11.77 -14.54 16.33
C GLU A 108 13.20 -14.38 15.75
N TYR A 109 13.40 -13.47 14.79
CA TYR A 109 14.69 -13.37 14.07
C TYR A 109 15.72 -12.41 14.68
N TYR A 110 15.36 -11.60 15.67
CA TYR A 110 16.27 -10.60 16.26
C TYR A 110 16.92 -11.00 17.59
N LEU A 111 16.85 -12.27 17.99
CA LEU A 111 17.60 -12.80 19.14
C LEU A 111 18.98 -13.38 18.76
N ALA A 112 19.54 -13.00 17.62
CA ALA A 112 20.96 -13.24 17.36
C ALA A 112 21.79 -12.25 18.20
N LYS A 113 22.26 -12.71 19.36
CA LYS A 113 23.13 -11.97 20.28
C LYS A 113 24.27 -11.27 19.53
N PRO A 114 24.64 -10.03 19.89
CA PRO A 114 25.73 -9.32 19.23
C PRO A 114 27.04 -10.11 19.37
N ALA A 115 27.70 -10.33 18.24
CA ALA A 115 29.03 -10.92 18.18
C ALA A 115 30.00 -10.05 19.00
N LYS A 116 30.66 -10.65 19.98
CA LYS A 116 31.69 -9.99 20.80
C LYS A 116 32.73 -9.36 19.90
N THR A 117 32.91 -8.05 20.06
CA THR A 117 34.01 -7.26 19.52
C THR A 117 35.34 -7.93 19.91
N ARG A 118 36.13 -8.36 18.92
CA ARG A 118 37.56 -8.63 19.11
C ARG A 118 38.32 -7.39 18.67
N SER A 119 38.59 -6.49 19.61
CA SER A 119 39.72 -5.58 19.54
C SER A 119 41.00 -6.42 19.55
N ARG A 120 41.76 -6.41 18.45
CA ARG A 120 43.15 -6.87 18.45
C ARG A 120 44.04 -5.64 18.64
N GLN A 121 44.86 -5.72 19.68
CA GLN A 121 46.12 -4.98 19.85
C GLN A 121 47.07 -5.30 18.70
#